data_AF-A0A0B1TDC8-F1
#
_entry.id   AF-A0A0B1TDC8-F1
#
_cell.length_a   1.000
_cell.length_b   1.000
_cell.length_c   1.000
_cell.angle_alpha   90.00
_cell.angle_beta   90.00
_cell.angle_gamma   90.00
#
_symmetry.space_group_name_H-M   'P 1'
#
loop_
_entity.id
_entity.type
_entity.pdbx_description
1 polymer ?
#
loop_
_entity_poly.entity_id
_entity_poly.type
_entity_poly.pdbx_seq_one_letter_code
_entity_poly.pdbx_strand_id
1 'polypeptide(L)'
;MDGNCPLSLKLITRQVSIDDALAIKLGQFAVDGINNVLKLNNVSRNCTHLILHQVHSVSRYVLPEEQMRTTAIYDVTFQVSPSAGLFQIPIRSKNGVFMLAGSTFTRLNEYGKQSACIAKDTLKPLCYCKNQRVETNS
;
A
#
# COMPACT_ATOMS: atom_id res chain seq x y z
N MET A 1 -19.26 23.67 17.57
CA MET A 1 -18.04 22.85 17.41
C MET A 1 -17.99 22.51 15.94
N ASP A 2 -17.39 23.41 15.19
CA ASP A 2 -17.62 23.49 13.75
C ASP A 2 -16.74 22.45 13.07
N GLY A 3 -17.38 21.33 12.73
CA GLY A 3 -16.82 20.26 11.92
C GLY A 3 -16.69 20.71 10.48
N ASN A 4 -15.80 21.67 10.23
CA ASN A 4 -15.38 22.01 8.88
C ASN A 4 -14.28 21.01 8.47
N CYS A 5 -14.69 19.84 7.99
CA CYS A 5 -13.81 19.01 7.16
C CYS A 5 -13.66 19.77 5.83
N PRO A 6 -12.51 20.39 5.51
CA PRO A 6 -12.41 21.14 4.28
C PRO A 6 -12.51 20.15 3.12
N LEU A 7 -13.64 20.27 2.42
CA LEU A 7 -13.87 20.03 1.00
C LEU A 7 -12.71 19.35 0.29
N SER A 8 -12.97 18.16 -0.27
CA SER A 8 -12.16 17.47 -1.27
C SER A 8 -11.29 18.45 -2.05
N LEU A 9 -10.03 18.61 -1.65
CA LEU A 9 -9.01 18.98 -2.61
C LEU A 9 -9.12 17.86 -3.64
N LYS A 10 -9.58 18.18 -4.85
CA LYS A 10 -9.28 17.36 -6.02
C LYS A 10 -7.76 17.33 -6.06
N LEU A 11 -7.20 16.32 -5.43
CA LEU A 11 -5.78 16.08 -5.42
C LEU A 11 -5.41 15.79 -6.87
N ILE A 12 -4.87 16.80 -7.56
CA ILE A 12 -4.43 16.65 -8.94
C ILE A 12 -3.21 15.73 -8.87
N THR A 13 -3.37 14.52 -9.36
CA THR A 13 -2.25 13.62 -9.64
C THR A 13 -1.72 13.92 -11.03
N ARG A 14 -0.41 13.80 -11.20
CA ARG A 14 0.21 13.70 -12.52
C ARG A 14 0.90 12.36 -12.59
N GLN A 15 0.69 11.65 -13.71
CA GLN A 15 1.54 10.52 -14.07
C GLN A 15 2.93 11.10 -14.33
N VAL A 16 3.91 10.65 -13.55
CA VAL A 16 5.30 11.09 -13.72
C VAL A 16 6.05 9.94 -14.36
N SER A 17 6.94 10.23 -15.30
CA SER A 17 7.98 9.29 -15.72
C SER A 17 8.92 9.10 -14.53
N ILE A 18 8.54 8.20 -13.63
CA ILE A 18 9.31 7.90 -12.42
C ILE A 18 10.44 6.98 -12.83
N ASP A 19 11.66 7.32 -12.42
CA ASP A 19 12.81 6.42 -12.49
C ASP A 19 12.44 5.06 -11.90
N ASP A 20 12.66 3.98 -12.66
CA ASP A 20 12.37 2.61 -12.24
C ASP A 20 12.94 2.31 -10.85
N ALA A 21 14.11 2.89 -10.51
CA ALA A 21 14.71 2.72 -9.19
C ALA A 21 13.88 3.36 -8.05
N LEU A 22 13.26 4.52 -8.29
CA LEU A 22 12.36 5.16 -7.32
C LEU A 22 11.04 4.39 -7.20
N ALA A 23 10.49 3.91 -8.31
CA ALA A 23 9.28 3.10 -8.30
C ALA A 23 9.48 1.83 -7.45
N ILE A 24 10.58 1.11 -7.66
CA ILE A 24 10.94 -0.09 -6.89
C ILE A 24 11.10 0.24 -5.40
N LYS A 25 11.80 1.33 -5.04
CA LYS A 25 11.97 1.75 -3.64
C LYS A 25 10.63 2.05 -2.96
N LEU A 26 9.72 2.73 -3.65
CA LEU A 26 8.38 3.03 -3.14
C LEU A 26 7.54 1.76 -2.97
N GLY A 27 7.58 0.84 -3.94
CA GLY A 27 6.91 -0.45 -3.86
C GLY A 27 7.41 -1.30 -2.69
N GLN A 28 8.73 -1.38 -2.50
CA GLN A 28 9.33 -2.13 -1.40
C GLN A 28 8.93 -1.53 -0.05
N PHE A 29 9.02 -0.21 0.10
CA PHE A 29 8.57 0.48 1.30
C PHE A 29 7.09 0.21 1.62
N ALA A 30 6.23 0.16 0.59
CA ALA A 30 4.82 -0.14 0.76
C ALA A 30 4.59 -1.58 1.26
N VAL A 31 5.27 -2.57 0.67
CA VAL A 31 5.19 -3.98 1.08
C VAL A 31 5.70 -4.18 2.51
N ASP A 32 6.82 -3.55 2.85
CA ASP A 32 7.37 -3.57 4.21
C ASP A 32 6.37 -2.98 5.21
N GLY A 33 5.66 -1.91 4.81
CA GLY A 33 4.56 -1.33 5.58
C GLY A 33 3.44 -2.34 5.86
N ILE A 34 2.99 -3.12 4.87
CA ILE A 34 1.97 -4.17 5.08
C ILE A 34 2.49 -5.20 6.09
N ASN A 35 3.70 -5.73 5.86
CA ASN A 35 4.30 -6.74 6.72
C ASN A 35 4.47 -6.23 8.17
N ASN A 36 4.81 -4.94 8.34
CA ASN A 36 4.91 -4.32 9.64
C ASN A 36 3.54 -4.20 10.33
N VAL A 37 2.47 -3.84 9.60
CA VAL A 37 1.10 -3.85 10.15
C VAL A 37 0.72 -5.24 10.66
N LEU A 38 1.00 -6.29 9.87
CA LEU A 38 0.73 -7.68 10.28
C LEU A 38 1.56 -8.09 11.52
N LYS A 39 2.82 -7.65 11.59
CA LYS A 39 3.71 -7.90 12.73
C LYS A 39 3.24 -7.21 14.00
N LEU A 40 2.91 -5.92 13.94
CA LEU A 40 2.41 -5.13 15.07
C LEU A 40 1.08 -5.63 15.61
N ASN A 41 0.28 -6.31 14.77
CA ASN A 41 -0.96 -6.96 15.18
C ASN A 41 -0.78 -8.44 15.61
N ASN A 42 0.46 -8.93 15.72
CA ASN A 42 0.80 -10.29 16.14
C ASN A 42 0.20 -11.42 15.28
N VAL A 43 -0.04 -11.17 13.99
CA VAL A 43 -0.63 -12.16 13.06
C VAL A 43 0.38 -12.75 12.07
N SER A 44 1.68 -12.42 12.18
CA SER A 44 2.74 -12.94 11.31
C SER A 44 2.93 -14.46 11.38
N ARG A 45 2.38 -15.14 12.38
CA ARG A 45 2.36 -16.62 12.42
C ARG A 45 1.31 -17.19 11.47
N ASN A 46 0.19 -16.50 11.30
CA ASN A 46 -0.94 -16.91 10.47
C ASN A 46 -0.77 -16.45 9.02
N CYS A 47 -0.30 -15.21 8.83
CA CYS A 47 -0.12 -14.58 7.53
C CYS A 47 1.29 -14.81 6.98
N THR A 48 1.38 -15.15 5.70
CA THR A 48 2.63 -15.24 4.94
C THR A 48 3.29 -13.87 4.85
N HIS A 49 4.63 -13.87 4.83
CA HIS A 49 5.41 -12.67 4.55
C HIS A 49 5.25 -12.30 3.08
N LEU A 50 4.75 -11.10 2.80
CA LEU A 50 4.49 -10.65 1.45
C LEU A 50 5.76 -10.06 0.83
N ILE A 51 5.95 -10.26 -0.46
CA ILE A 51 7.04 -9.67 -1.23
C ILE A 51 6.50 -8.85 -2.39
N LEU A 52 7.25 -7.83 -2.81
CA LEU A 52 6.89 -7.04 -3.99
C LEU A 52 6.97 -7.93 -5.23
N HIS A 53 5.86 -8.01 -5.97
CA HIS A 53 5.82 -8.69 -7.27
C HIS A 53 6.15 -7.69 -8.39
N GLN A 54 5.41 -6.58 -8.44
CA GLN A 54 5.63 -5.50 -9.41
C GLN A 54 4.96 -4.20 -8.95
N VAL A 55 5.42 -3.08 -9.49
CA VAL A 55 4.77 -1.77 -9.36
C VAL A 55 4.02 -1.49 -10.66
N HIS A 56 2.72 -1.24 -10.57
CA HIS A 56 1.86 -1.00 -11.74
C HIS A 56 1.84 0.47 -12.13
N SER A 57 1.77 1.36 -11.14
CA SER A 57 1.77 2.79 -11.39
C SER A 57 2.30 3.56 -10.19
N VAL A 58 2.93 4.70 -10.50
CA VAL A 58 3.21 5.73 -9.51
C VAL A 58 2.77 7.08 -10.07
N SER A 59 1.87 7.72 -9.35
CA SER A 59 1.46 9.10 -9.61
C SER A 59 2.03 10.02 -8.54
N ARG A 60 2.34 11.26 -8.88
CA ARG A 60 2.74 12.28 -7.89
C ARG A 60 1.62 13.30 -7.75
N TYR A 61 1.27 13.63 -6.51
CA TYR A 61 0.34 14.73 -6.24
C TYR A 61 1.02 16.08 -6.49
N VAL A 62 0.27 17.00 -7.08
CA VAL A 62 0.68 18.40 -7.23
C VAL A 62 0.44 19.12 -5.91
N LEU A 63 1.53 19.57 -5.29
CA LEU A 63 1.51 20.37 -4.06
C LEU A 63 1.79 21.85 -4.39
N PRO A 64 1.46 22.78 -3.47
CA PRO A 64 1.94 24.16 -3.56
C PRO A 64 3.48 24.22 -3.68
N GLU A 65 3.98 25.18 -4.45
CA GLU A 65 5.39 25.27 -4.87
C GLU A 65 6.38 25.26 -3.69
N GLU A 66 6.04 25.96 -2.61
CA GLU A 66 6.82 26.00 -1.36
C GLU A 66 7.00 24.60 -0.73
N GLN A 67 5.97 23.75 -0.80
CA GLN A 67 6.01 22.40 -0.25
C GLN A 67 6.75 21.43 -1.17
N MET A 68 6.68 21.64 -2.49
CA MET A 68 7.31 20.76 -3.48
C MET A 68 8.83 20.63 -3.33
N ARG A 69 9.49 21.65 -2.74
CA ARG A 69 10.95 21.67 -2.53
C ARG A 69 11.44 20.61 -1.54
N THR A 70 10.62 20.30 -0.54
CA THR A 70 11.01 19.39 0.56
C THR A 70 10.11 18.17 0.64
N THR A 71 8.94 18.23 0.02
CA THR A 71 7.89 17.23 0.15
C THR A 71 7.41 16.75 -1.22
N ALA A 72 7.28 15.44 -1.36
CA ALA A 72 6.53 14.80 -2.43
C ALA A 72 5.51 13.85 -1.82
N ILE A 73 4.34 13.73 -2.43
CA ILE A 73 3.39 12.66 -2.10
C ILE A 73 3.18 11.86 -3.38
N TYR A 74 3.42 10.56 -3.29
CA TYR A 74 3.24 9.59 -4.34
C TYR A 74 1.99 8.78 -4.05
N ASP A 75 1.21 8.47 -5.06
CA ASP A 75 0.16 7.46 -5.02
C ASP A 75 0.68 6.24 -5.77
N VAL A 76 0.85 5.13 -5.06
CA VAL A 76 1.58 3.95 -5.55
C VAL A 76 0.63 2.78 -5.64
N THR A 77 0.47 2.23 -6.84
CA THR A 77 -0.24 0.97 -7.08
C THR A 77 0.77 -0.14 -7.31
N PHE A 78 0.71 -1.19 -6.49
CA PHE A 78 1.67 -2.27 -6.51
C PHE A 78 0.99 -3.62 -6.27
N GLN A 79 1.63 -4.69 -6.75
CA GLN A 79 1.17 -6.05 -6.57
C GLN A 79 2.15 -6.84 -5.71
N VAL A 80 1.61 -7.74 -4.88
CA VAL A 80 2.41 -8.58 -3.98
C VAL A 80 2.23 -10.07 -4.25
N SER A 81 3.25 -10.84 -3.90
CA SER A 81 3.22 -12.31 -3.87
C SER A 81 3.26 -12.82 -2.43
N PRO A 82 2.68 -14.01 -2.15
CA PRO A 82 2.00 -14.92 -3.07
C PRO A 82 0.50 -14.62 -3.28
N SER A 83 -0.07 -13.60 -2.65
CA SER A 83 -1.52 -13.35 -2.65
C SER A 83 -2.10 -12.80 -3.97
N ALA A 84 -1.24 -12.54 -4.96
CA ALA A 84 -1.55 -11.80 -6.18
C ALA A 84 -2.23 -10.44 -5.89
N GLY A 85 -1.90 -9.86 -4.74
CA GLY A 85 -2.66 -8.76 -4.19
C GLY A 85 -2.34 -7.42 -4.76
N LEU A 86 -3.34 -6.73 -5.30
CA LEU A 86 -3.20 -5.41 -5.87
C LEU A 86 -3.60 -4.35 -4.83
N PHE A 87 -2.65 -3.50 -4.47
CA PHE A 87 -2.82 -2.49 -3.42
C PHE A 87 -2.50 -1.10 -3.95
N GLN A 88 -3.11 -0.10 -3.30
CA GLN A 88 -2.82 1.30 -3.48
C GLN A 88 -2.58 1.96 -2.13
N ILE A 89 -1.55 2.81 -2.05
CA ILE A 89 -1.29 3.63 -0.87
C ILE A 89 -0.57 4.93 -1.21
N PRO A 90 -0.97 6.08 -0.61
CA PRO A 90 -0.17 7.28 -0.66
C PRO A 90 1.08 7.18 0.22
N ILE A 91 2.23 7.59 -0.31
CA ILE A 91 3.53 7.67 0.39
C ILE A 91 4.04 9.11 0.33
N ARG A 92 4.31 9.70 1.48
CA ARG A 92 4.96 11.01 1.59
C ARG A 92 6.47 10.82 1.69
N SER A 93 7.21 11.47 0.81
CA SER A 93 8.64 11.72 0.97
C SER A 93 8.84 13.11 1.54
N LYS A 94 9.54 13.23 2.68
CA LYS A 94 9.98 14.51 3.24
C LYS A 94 11.49 14.49 3.40
N ASN A 95 12.20 15.37 2.71
CA ASN A 95 13.67 15.40 2.68
C ASN A 95 14.28 14.02 2.34
N GLY A 96 13.64 13.28 1.43
CA GLY A 96 14.08 11.94 1.02
C GLY A 96 13.64 10.79 1.93
N VAL A 97 13.04 11.07 3.09
CA VAL A 97 12.53 10.05 4.02
C VAL A 97 11.09 9.70 3.69
N PHE A 98 10.81 8.42 3.47
CA PHE A 98 9.47 7.91 3.18
C PHE A 98 8.64 7.67 4.43
N MET A 99 7.37 8.02 4.35
CA MET A 99 6.35 7.81 5.38
C MET A 99 5.05 7.42 4.67
N LEU A 100 4.29 6.49 5.25
CA LEU A 100 2.94 6.24 4.78
C LEU A 100 2.08 7.49 5.00
N ALA A 101 1.35 7.90 3.97
CA ALA A 101 0.52 9.10 3.96
C ALA A 101 -0.98 8.78 3.93
N GLY A 102 -1.36 7.70 4.61
CA GLY A 102 -2.73 7.23 4.76
C GLY A 102 -2.86 6.35 6.01
N SER A 103 -4.09 6.13 6.47
CA SER A 103 -4.39 5.30 7.63
C SER A 103 -4.39 3.80 7.31
N THR A 104 -4.69 3.43 6.06
CA THR A 104 -4.82 2.04 5.62
C THR A 104 -4.33 1.86 4.18
N PHE A 105 -3.95 0.63 3.85
CA PHE A 105 -3.73 0.21 2.46
C PHE A 105 -5.08 -0.09 1.81
N THR A 106 -5.29 0.42 0.59
CA THR A 106 -6.49 0.10 -0.19
C THR A 106 -6.20 -1.13 -1.03
N ARG A 107 -6.88 -2.25 -0.73
CA ARG A 107 -6.87 -3.45 -1.57
C ARG A 107 -7.82 -3.25 -2.76
N LEU A 108 -7.29 -3.31 -3.97
CA LEU A 108 -8.04 -3.01 -5.21
C LEU A 108 -8.72 -4.24 -5.83
N ASN A 109 -8.19 -5.44 -5.63
CA ASN A 109 -8.79 -6.69 -6.11
C ASN A 109 -9.32 -7.55 -4.95
N GLU A 110 -10.28 -8.42 -5.27
CA GLU A 110 -10.84 -9.34 -4.29
C GLU A 110 -9.78 -10.25 -3.67
N TYR A 111 -9.98 -10.61 -2.41
CA TYR A 111 -9.11 -11.53 -1.66
C TYR A 111 -9.84 -12.80 -1.21
N GLY A 112 -11.17 -12.86 -1.32
CA GLY A 112 -11.97 -14.05 -1.04
C GLY A 112 -11.59 -14.76 0.28
N LYS A 113 -11.24 -16.04 0.19
CA LYS A 113 -10.85 -16.87 1.34
C LYS A 113 -9.37 -16.75 1.74
N GLN A 114 -8.58 -15.91 1.07
CA GLN A 114 -7.12 -15.78 1.30
C GLN A 114 -6.75 -15.48 2.75
N SER A 115 -7.64 -14.82 3.48
CA SER A 115 -7.42 -14.35 4.85
C SER A 115 -8.26 -15.10 5.90
N ALA A 116 -8.75 -16.32 5.60
CA ALA A 116 -9.67 -17.07 6.47
C ALA A 116 -9.11 -17.37 7.89
N CYS A 117 -7.79 -17.34 8.05
CA CYS A 117 -7.09 -17.54 9.32
C CYS A 117 -7.12 -16.32 10.26
N ILE A 118 -7.72 -15.19 9.85
CA ILE A 118 -7.80 -13.94 10.62
C ILE A 118 -9.26 -13.52 10.79
N ALA A 119 -9.67 -13.26 12.04
CA ALA A 119 -11.00 -12.76 12.34
C ALA A 119 -11.15 -11.23 12.15
N LYS A 120 -10.08 -10.47 12.40
CA LYS A 120 -10.09 -9.00 12.39
C LYS A 120 -10.24 -8.44 10.97
N ASP A 121 -11.38 -7.82 10.69
CA ASP A 121 -11.73 -7.35 9.34
C ASP A 121 -10.74 -6.35 8.74
N THR A 122 -10.14 -5.48 9.55
CA THR A 122 -9.15 -4.50 9.07
C THR A 122 -7.83 -5.14 8.62
N LEU A 123 -7.56 -6.39 9.00
CA LEU A 123 -6.36 -7.12 8.59
C LEU A 123 -6.61 -8.12 7.47
N LYS A 124 -7.88 -8.50 7.23
CA LYS A 124 -8.24 -9.47 6.19
C LYS A 124 -7.69 -9.09 4.80
N PRO A 125 -7.83 -7.84 4.31
CA PRO A 125 -7.30 -7.49 3.00
C PRO A 125 -5.78 -7.60 2.86
N LEU A 126 -5.06 -7.60 3.99
CA LEU A 126 -3.60 -7.61 4.06
C LEU A 126 -3.03 -9.01 4.23
N CYS A 127 -3.83 -9.97 4.69
CA CYS A 127 -3.34 -11.28 5.08
C CYS A 127 -3.54 -12.31 3.97
N TYR A 128 -2.49 -13.08 3.70
CA TYR A 128 -2.58 -14.34 2.98
C TYR A 128 -2.16 -15.47 3.91
N CYS A 129 -3.05 -16.42 4.17
CA CYS A 129 -2.81 -17.46 5.17
C CYS A 129 -1.71 -18.44 4.73
N LYS A 130 -0.80 -18.79 5.65
CA LYS A 130 0.30 -19.72 5.34
C LYS A 130 -0.16 -21.12 4.94
N ASN A 131 -1.28 -21.57 5.50
CA ASN A 131 -1.79 -22.94 5.33
C ASN A 131 -2.94 -23.03 4.31
N GLN A 132 -3.00 -22.12 3.33
CA GLN A 132 -3.94 -22.30 2.23
C GLN A 132 -3.50 -23.52 1.43
N ARG A 133 -4.28 -24.61 1.51
CA ARG A 133 -4.17 -25.67 0.51
C ARG A 133 -4.52 -25.02 -0.81
N VAL A 134 -3.55 -24.91 -1.71
CA VAL A 134 -3.80 -24.49 -3.08
C VAL A 134 -4.72 -25.55 -3.66
N GLU A 135 -6.01 -25.24 -3.78
CA GLU A 135 -6.90 -26.02 -4.63
C GLU A 135 -6.49 -25.73 -6.07
N THR A 136 -5.47 -26.44 -6.55
CA THR A 136 -5.20 -26.59 -7.98
C THR A 136 -6.38 -27.35 -8.56
N ASN A 137 -7.35 -26.63 -9.14
CA ASN A 137 -8.32 -27.24 -10.03
C ASN A 137 -7.54 -27.73 -11.26
N SER A 138 -7.39 -29.06 -11.34
CA SER A 138 -6.93 -29.79 -12.53
C SER A 138 -7.98 -29.75 -13.63
#